data_AF-A0A842HK77-F1
#
_entry.id   AF-A0A842HK77-F1
#
_cell.length_a   1.000
_cell.length_b   1.000
_cell.length_c   1.000
_cell.angle_alpha   90.00
_cell.angle_beta   90.00
_cell.angle_gamma   90.00
#
_symmetry.space_group_name_H-M   'P 1'
#
loop_
_entity.id
_entity.type
_entity.pdbx_description
1 polymer ?
#
loop_
_entity_poly.entity_id
_entity_poly.type
_entity_poly.pdbx_seq_one_letter_code
_entity_poly.pdbx_strand_id
1 'polypeptide(L)'
;MNNAFTWLAVAAALLLAAPHSGAQGAPAAPAPPAQAKASAVSAAPTPAPDANTASQPASAAAPANLLAPEPTQVIQLVQGNVLRRNYPDGLTALLAELNKETTLPLDPDPLYIETFDDPRIFEHPFIYVNYADRSDWTLSEAEKEALRAYLDRGGFIYIDAGITPSFLRDSAQYGQSHSFAEWRVTPELEEAFSSIYPDKAFLPLPRSHPLFRAFYSGLPDASVLPDTVRDYVVNEKWPQGTYAAMGLTVNGRLAVLAMPILAMGWGKNDFGQWTTFIGFRIREGAEGLSERLSEAAYTGTSYEVTREDGRKDQIFTQEEAMPAWVHEPDGDWRVFRYYYTQEISDYAHSFYTQLGVNIFVYAYTQ
;
A
#
# COMPACT_ATOMS: atom_id res chain seq x y z
N MET A 1 -14.51 -38.92 35.30
CA MET A 1 -15.72 -38.09 35.13
C MET A 1 -15.30 -36.66 35.43
N ASN A 2 -15.21 -35.69 34.51
CA ASN A 2 -15.73 -35.57 33.15
C ASN A 2 -14.78 -34.72 32.29
N ASN A 3 -14.02 -35.38 31.40
CA ASN A 3 -13.34 -34.78 30.25
C ASN A 3 -14.29 -34.61 29.04
N ALA A 4 -15.59 -34.43 29.31
CA ALA A 4 -16.63 -34.38 28.28
C ALA A 4 -17.16 -32.96 27.99
N PHE A 5 -16.86 -31.97 28.86
CA PHE A 5 -17.32 -30.60 28.68
C PHE A 5 -16.35 -29.72 27.88
N THR A 6 -15.07 -30.09 27.80
CA THR A 6 -14.03 -29.32 27.09
C THR A 6 -14.07 -29.52 25.56
N TRP A 7 -14.67 -30.61 25.08
CA TRP A 7 -14.73 -30.94 23.65
C TRP A 7 -15.96 -30.38 22.93
N LEU A 8 -17.03 -30.02 23.66
CA LEU A 8 -18.24 -29.43 23.06
C LEU A 8 -18.08 -27.93 22.73
N ALA A 9 -17.23 -27.20 23.45
CA ALA A 9 -16.97 -25.78 23.19
C ALA A 9 -16.08 -25.56 21.93
N VAL A 10 -15.17 -26.49 21.64
CA VAL A 10 -14.30 -26.43 20.45
C VAL A 10 -15.07 -26.83 19.17
N ALA A 11 -16.03 -27.75 19.28
CA ALA A 11 -16.83 -28.21 18.14
C ALA A 11 -17.80 -27.13 17.61
N ALA A 12 -18.33 -26.25 18.48
CA ALA A 12 -19.23 -25.17 18.05
C ALA A 12 -18.50 -24.04 17.30
N ALA A 13 -17.20 -23.83 17.58
CA ALA A 13 -16.38 -22.84 16.89
C ALA A 13 -15.90 -23.33 15.50
N LEU A 14 -15.68 -24.63 15.33
CA LEU A 14 -15.25 -25.24 14.05
C LEU A 14 -16.40 -25.42 13.05
N LEU A 15 -17.65 -25.57 13.52
CA LEU A 15 -18.80 -25.80 12.62
C LEU A 15 -19.32 -24.53 11.91
N LEU A 16 -18.84 -23.34 12.26
CA LEU A 16 -19.15 -22.08 11.56
C LEU A 16 -18.00 -21.60 10.64
N ALA A 17 -16.97 -22.44 10.44
CA ALA A 17 -15.79 -22.17 9.64
C ALA A 17 -15.47 -23.28 8.62
N ALA A 18 -16.46 -24.08 8.21
CA ALA A 18 -16.25 -25.09 7.18
C ALA A 18 -16.35 -24.47 5.77
N PRO A 19 -15.34 -24.63 4.90
CA PRO A 19 -15.49 -24.31 3.48
C PRO A 19 -16.39 -25.35 2.80
N HIS A 20 -17.32 -24.88 1.97
CA HIS A 20 -18.08 -25.75 1.08
C HIS A 20 -17.14 -26.53 0.16
N SER A 21 -17.04 -27.83 0.40
CA SER A 21 -16.25 -28.78 -0.40
C SER A 21 -17.08 -29.21 -1.61
N GLY A 22 -16.76 -28.65 -2.79
CA GLY A 22 -17.17 -29.15 -4.10
C GLY A 22 -15.98 -29.80 -4.80
N ALA A 23 -16.19 -30.99 -5.34
CA ALA A 23 -15.15 -31.94 -5.73
C ALA A 23 -14.40 -31.64 -7.05
N GLN A 24 -13.10 -31.94 -7.02
CA GLN A 24 -12.24 -32.61 -8.02
C GLN A 24 -12.20 -32.14 -9.48
N GLY A 25 -10.97 -31.83 -9.92
CA GLY A 25 -10.57 -31.85 -11.34
C GLY A 25 -9.23 -31.15 -11.58
N ALA A 26 -8.10 -31.78 -11.23
CA ALA A 26 -6.77 -31.28 -11.58
C ALA A 26 -6.52 -31.46 -13.09
N PRO A 27 -6.11 -30.44 -13.85
CA PRO A 27 -5.55 -30.65 -15.17
C PRO A 27 -4.05 -30.96 -15.06
N ALA A 28 -3.66 -32.06 -15.70
CA ALA A 28 -2.29 -32.53 -15.84
C ALA A 28 -1.42 -31.55 -16.65
N ALA A 29 -0.16 -31.44 -16.26
CA ALA A 29 0.86 -30.68 -16.97
C ALA A 29 1.10 -31.23 -18.40
N PRO A 30 1.22 -30.39 -19.43
CA PRO A 30 1.66 -30.86 -20.74
C PRO A 30 3.19 -31.06 -20.76
N ALA A 31 3.59 -32.21 -21.31
CA ALA A 31 4.97 -32.60 -21.58
C ALA A 31 5.62 -31.68 -22.65
N PRO A 32 6.96 -31.54 -22.66
CA PRO A 32 7.66 -30.66 -23.60
C PRO A 32 7.70 -31.28 -25.02
N PRO A 33 7.64 -30.47 -26.09
CA PRO A 33 7.83 -30.97 -27.44
C PRO A 33 9.30 -31.20 -27.77
N ALA A 34 9.49 -32.13 -28.70
CA ALA A 34 10.72 -32.81 -29.07
C ALA A 34 11.77 -31.94 -29.78
N GLN A 35 13.02 -32.38 -29.65
CA GLN A 35 14.19 -31.94 -30.40
C GLN A 35 14.00 -32.17 -31.90
N ALA A 36 14.27 -31.13 -32.71
CA ALA A 36 14.59 -31.26 -34.13
C ALA A 36 16.05 -30.81 -34.38
N LYS A 37 16.78 -31.64 -35.11
CA LYS A 37 18.19 -31.51 -35.46
C LYS A 37 18.42 -30.58 -36.67
N ALA A 38 19.51 -29.81 -36.56
CA ALA A 38 20.60 -29.60 -37.53
C ALA A 38 20.44 -28.73 -38.80
N SER A 39 21.56 -28.01 -39.06
CA SER A 39 22.12 -27.52 -40.34
C SER A 39 21.74 -26.09 -40.74
N ALA A 40 22.59 -25.23 -41.30
CA ALA A 40 24.05 -25.16 -41.48
C ALA A 40 24.37 -23.72 -41.97
N VAL A 41 25.59 -23.27 -41.62
CA VAL A 41 26.51 -22.31 -42.26
C VAL A 41 26.05 -21.52 -43.51
N SER A 42 26.30 -20.20 -43.54
CA SER A 42 27.12 -19.47 -44.56
C SER A 42 26.84 -17.95 -44.51
N ALA A 43 27.76 -17.14 -43.99
CA ALA A 43 28.72 -16.27 -44.71
C ALA A 43 28.14 -14.92 -45.22
N ALA A 44 28.71 -13.83 -44.68
CA ALA A 44 28.63 -12.48 -45.23
C ALA A 44 29.42 -12.37 -46.54
N PRO A 45 29.15 -11.32 -47.35
CA PRO A 45 30.22 -10.32 -47.53
C PRO A 45 29.73 -8.86 -47.59
N THR A 46 30.66 -7.97 -47.28
CA THR A 46 30.62 -6.49 -47.29
C THR A 46 30.94 -5.92 -48.71
N PRO A 47 31.06 -4.59 -48.96
CA PRO A 47 30.14 -3.82 -49.80
C PRO A 47 30.83 -3.13 -51.02
N ALA A 48 30.06 -2.31 -51.76
CA ALA A 48 30.40 -0.97 -52.34
C ALA A 48 29.67 -0.74 -53.69
N PRO A 49 29.79 0.46 -54.29
CA PRO A 49 29.06 1.70 -53.98
C PRO A 49 28.18 2.11 -55.18
N ASP A 50 27.36 3.18 -55.07
CA ASP A 50 27.34 4.23 -56.10
C ASP A 50 26.38 5.37 -55.78
N ALA A 51 26.81 6.51 -56.30
CA ALA A 51 26.28 7.85 -56.15
C ALA A 51 24.87 8.02 -56.74
N ASN A 52 24.05 8.87 -56.10
CA ASN A 52 23.33 9.87 -56.87
C ASN A 52 22.94 11.08 -56.03
N THR A 53 23.46 12.21 -56.46
CA THR A 53 23.13 13.58 -56.04
C THR A 53 21.81 13.99 -56.69
N ALA A 54 20.81 14.34 -55.90
CA ALA A 54 19.67 15.14 -56.35
C ALA A 54 19.20 16.05 -55.20
N SER A 55 19.25 17.35 -55.46
CA SER A 55 18.92 18.44 -54.55
C SER A 55 17.44 18.43 -54.15
N GLN A 56 17.16 18.53 -52.85
CA GLN A 56 15.83 18.89 -52.31
C GLN A 56 15.84 20.34 -51.82
N PRO A 57 14.71 21.08 -51.96
CA PRO A 57 14.61 22.49 -51.62
C PRO A 57 14.63 22.71 -50.11
N ALA A 58 15.06 23.91 -49.69
CA ALA A 58 15.19 24.33 -48.31
C ALA A 58 13.92 24.04 -47.48
N SER A 59 14.03 23.11 -46.53
CA SER A 59 13.03 22.86 -45.51
C SER A 59 12.97 24.06 -44.58
N ALA A 60 11.78 24.64 -44.45
CA ALA A 60 11.45 25.62 -43.42
C ALA A 60 11.90 25.10 -42.04
N ALA A 61 12.49 25.99 -41.23
CA ALA A 61 12.89 25.69 -39.87
C ALA A 61 11.69 25.14 -39.09
N ALA A 62 11.83 23.90 -38.60
CA ALA A 62 10.89 23.33 -37.65
C ALA A 62 10.80 24.25 -36.41
N PRO A 63 9.61 24.41 -35.81
CA PRO A 63 9.51 25.16 -34.56
C PRO A 63 10.40 24.49 -33.51
N ALA A 64 11.10 25.32 -32.73
CA ALA A 64 11.99 24.87 -31.67
C ALA A 64 11.30 23.79 -30.83
N ASN A 65 11.94 22.62 -30.78
CA ASN A 65 11.55 21.51 -29.92
C ASN A 65 11.48 22.07 -28.50
N LEU A 66 10.28 22.31 -27.96
CA LEU A 66 10.10 22.49 -26.54
C LEU A 66 10.53 21.15 -25.95
N LEU A 67 11.76 21.09 -25.43
CA LEU A 67 12.28 19.90 -24.77
C LEU A 67 11.22 19.46 -23.76
N ALA A 68 10.78 18.20 -23.87
CA ALA A 68 9.92 17.62 -22.86
C ALA A 68 10.58 17.85 -21.49
N PRO A 69 9.82 18.22 -20.45
CA PRO A 69 10.40 18.42 -19.13
C PRO A 69 11.18 17.15 -18.71
N GLU A 70 12.39 17.33 -18.19
CA GLU A 70 13.23 16.23 -17.73
C GLU A 70 12.46 15.41 -16.67
N PRO A 71 12.47 14.06 -16.76
CA PRO A 71 11.80 13.22 -15.79
C PRO A 71 12.31 13.51 -14.37
N THR A 72 11.39 13.78 -13.45
CA THR A 72 11.68 13.91 -12.02
C THR A 72 11.68 12.53 -11.39
N GLN A 73 12.82 12.13 -10.84
CA GLN A 73 12.90 10.91 -10.03
C GLN A 73 12.25 11.11 -8.67
N VAL A 74 11.68 10.02 -8.16
CA VAL A 74 11.14 9.90 -6.80
C VAL A 74 12.17 9.18 -5.97
N ILE A 75 12.45 9.67 -4.78
CA ILE A 75 13.36 8.97 -3.86
C ILE A 75 12.60 7.83 -3.19
N GLN A 76 13.23 6.65 -3.14
CA GLN A 76 12.80 5.55 -2.29
C GLN A 76 13.88 5.26 -1.24
N LEU A 77 13.54 5.40 0.04
CA LEU A 77 14.45 5.02 1.11
C LEU A 77 14.38 3.50 1.34
N VAL A 78 15.51 2.82 1.19
CA VAL A 78 15.67 1.40 1.53
C VAL A 78 16.99 1.21 2.27
N GLN A 79 16.92 0.81 3.53
CA GLN A 79 18.09 0.52 4.33
C GLN A 79 18.68 -0.85 3.97
N GLY A 80 19.96 -0.88 3.60
CA GLY A 80 20.66 -2.13 3.27
C GLY A 80 20.40 -2.60 1.84
N ASN A 81 19.83 -3.79 1.67
CA ASN A 81 19.76 -4.42 0.34
C ASN A 81 18.47 -4.05 -0.40
N VAL A 82 18.58 -3.16 -1.38
CA VAL A 82 17.50 -2.72 -2.28
C VAL A 82 16.73 -3.88 -2.94
N LEU A 83 17.39 -5.01 -3.20
CA LEU A 83 16.75 -6.18 -3.83
C LEU A 83 15.84 -6.97 -2.87
N ARG A 84 15.93 -6.71 -1.56
CA ARG A 84 15.09 -7.35 -0.53
C ARG A 84 13.99 -6.44 0.01
N ARG A 85 13.80 -5.27 -0.61
CA ARG A 85 12.76 -4.30 -0.23
C ARG A 85 11.36 -4.91 -0.35
N ASN A 86 10.43 -4.40 0.43
CA ASN A 86 9.03 -4.78 0.39
C ASN A 86 8.37 -4.24 -0.89
N TYR A 87 7.57 -5.08 -1.54
CA TYR A 87 6.85 -4.73 -2.77
C TYR A 87 7.75 -4.09 -3.84
N PRO A 88 8.79 -4.79 -4.33
CA PRO A 88 9.78 -4.21 -5.23
C PRO A 88 9.19 -3.62 -6.51
N ASP A 89 8.12 -4.22 -7.02
CA ASP A 89 7.43 -3.76 -8.24
C ASP A 89 6.37 -2.68 -7.95
N GLY A 90 6.07 -2.41 -6.68
CA GLY A 90 4.94 -1.56 -6.27
C GLY A 90 5.11 -0.11 -6.67
N LEU A 91 6.16 0.56 -6.18
CA LEU A 91 6.38 1.98 -6.48
C LEU A 91 6.61 2.19 -7.98
N THR A 92 7.47 1.38 -8.62
CA THR A 92 7.73 1.46 -10.07
C THR A 92 6.45 1.33 -10.90
N ALA A 93 5.57 0.39 -10.57
CA ALA A 93 4.28 0.24 -11.26
C ALA A 93 3.35 1.44 -11.01
N LEU A 94 3.33 2.01 -9.80
CA LEU A 94 2.55 3.22 -9.50
C LEU A 94 3.07 4.44 -10.28
N LEU A 95 4.39 4.62 -10.37
CA LEU A 95 5.00 5.71 -11.15
C LEU A 95 4.72 5.56 -12.65
N ALA A 96 4.73 4.33 -13.16
CA ALA A 96 4.32 4.06 -14.54
C ALA A 96 2.83 4.39 -14.78
N GLU A 97 1.95 4.07 -13.84
CA GLU A 97 0.52 4.43 -13.93
C GLU A 97 0.32 5.95 -13.84
N LEU A 98 1.05 6.65 -12.98
CA LEU A 98 1.04 8.11 -12.88
C LEU A 98 1.42 8.78 -14.20
N ASN A 99 2.45 8.30 -14.88
CA ASN A 99 2.85 8.80 -16.21
C ASN A 99 1.79 8.50 -17.29
N LYS A 100 1.04 7.41 -17.14
CA LYS A 100 -0.04 7.04 -18.07
C LYS A 100 -1.28 7.90 -17.89
N GLU A 101 -1.65 8.18 -16.64
CA GLU A 101 -2.90 8.86 -16.29
C GLU A 101 -2.74 10.38 -16.17
N THR A 102 -1.52 10.88 -15.97
CA THR A 102 -1.24 12.31 -15.72
C THR A 102 -0.16 12.85 -16.65
N THR A 103 0.06 14.15 -16.61
CA THR A 103 1.16 14.81 -17.34
C THR A 103 2.40 15.02 -16.46
N LEU A 104 2.46 14.40 -15.27
CA LEU A 104 3.65 14.47 -14.42
C LEU A 104 4.79 13.73 -15.12
N PRO A 105 5.97 14.35 -15.33
CA PRO A 105 7.10 13.70 -15.96
C PRO A 105 7.87 12.91 -14.89
N LEU A 106 7.39 11.74 -14.49
CA LEU A 106 8.06 10.94 -13.44
C LEU A 106 8.98 9.90 -14.08
N ASP A 107 10.18 9.71 -13.55
CA ASP A 107 10.98 8.53 -13.89
C ASP A 107 10.37 7.31 -13.18
N PRO A 108 10.00 6.23 -13.90
CA PRO A 108 9.52 5.00 -13.27
C PRO A 108 10.56 4.28 -12.40
N ASP A 109 11.86 4.55 -12.58
CA ASP A 109 12.93 4.00 -11.75
C ASP A 109 13.25 4.95 -10.58
N PRO A 110 12.93 4.57 -9.32
CA PRO A 110 13.18 5.42 -8.16
C PRO A 110 14.67 5.59 -7.88
N LEU A 111 15.05 6.75 -7.33
CA LEU A 111 16.37 6.96 -6.77
C LEU A 111 16.44 6.34 -5.36
N TYR A 112 17.25 5.29 -5.20
CA TYR A 112 17.43 4.66 -3.89
C TYR A 112 18.44 5.41 -3.00
N ILE A 113 18.05 5.63 -1.75
CA ILE A 113 18.92 6.12 -0.68
C ILE A 113 18.78 5.22 0.57
N GLU A 114 19.79 5.17 1.42
CA GLU A 114 19.75 4.35 2.65
C GLU A 114 19.32 5.15 3.89
N THR A 115 19.62 6.45 3.91
CA THR A 115 19.46 7.33 5.09
C THR A 115 18.94 8.70 4.71
N PHE A 116 18.35 9.42 5.67
CA PHE A 116 17.78 10.76 5.41
C PHE A 116 18.83 11.88 5.34
N ASP A 117 20.10 11.63 5.64
CA ASP A 117 21.19 12.61 5.49
C ASP A 117 21.87 12.55 4.10
N ASP A 118 21.37 11.70 3.20
CA ASP A 118 21.81 11.69 1.81
C ASP A 118 21.52 13.05 1.15
N PRO A 119 22.54 13.76 0.62
CA PRO A 119 22.35 15.10 0.08
C PRO A 119 21.40 15.15 -1.12
N ARG A 120 21.18 14.02 -1.80
CA ARG A 120 20.27 13.95 -2.96
C ARG A 120 18.81 14.19 -2.58
N ILE A 121 18.44 14.10 -1.30
CA ILE A 121 17.08 14.47 -0.88
C ILE A 121 16.70 15.90 -1.25
N PHE A 122 17.67 16.82 -1.33
CA PHE A 122 17.41 18.21 -1.69
C PHE A 122 17.17 18.43 -3.19
N GLU A 123 17.42 17.41 -4.02
CA GLU A 123 17.23 17.44 -5.47
C GLU A 123 15.83 16.96 -5.86
N HIS A 124 15.11 16.27 -4.97
CA HIS A 124 13.82 15.63 -5.27
C HIS A 124 12.73 15.99 -4.24
N PRO A 125 11.54 16.45 -4.67
CA PRO A 125 10.51 16.97 -3.76
C PRO A 125 9.72 15.88 -3.03
N PHE A 126 9.90 14.61 -3.39
CA PHE A 126 9.13 13.49 -2.85
C PHE A 126 10.04 12.34 -2.42
N ILE A 127 9.87 11.90 -1.17
CA ILE A 127 10.47 10.68 -0.63
C ILE A 127 9.35 9.69 -0.31
N TYR A 128 9.42 8.50 -0.90
CA TYR A 128 8.65 7.34 -0.51
C TYR A 128 9.48 6.46 0.44
N VAL A 129 8.85 5.98 1.51
CA VAL A 129 9.44 5.02 2.44
C VAL A 129 8.40 3.95 2.74
N ASN A 130 8.71 2.68 2.51
CA ASN A 130 7.95 1.62 3.17
C ASN A 130 8.52 1.46 4.59
N TYR A 131 7.66 1.48 5.61
CA TYR A 131 8.06 1.43 7.01
C TYR A 131 9.04 0.29 7.32
N ALA A 132 8.83 -0.90 6.74
CA ALA A 132 9.64 -2.09 6.98
C ALA A 132 10.95 -2.13 6.16
N ASP A 133 11.14 -1.23 5.20
CA ASP A 133 12.41 -1.08 4.46
C ASP A 133 13.44 -0.26 5.24
N ARG A 134 13.07 0.27 6.41
CA ARG A 134 13.96 0.88 7.39
C ARG A 134 13.81 0.15 8.73
N SER A 135 14.87 -0.49 9.20
CA SER A 135 14.81 -1.31 10.41
C SER A 135 14.90 -0.52 11.71
N ASP A 136 15.47 0.68 11.67
CA ASP A 136 15.64 1.55 12.85
C ASP A 136 15.23 2.98 12.52
N TRP A 137 14.19 3.47 13.18
CA TRP A 137 13.67 4.83 13.02
C TRP A 137 14.30 5.83 14.00
N THR A 138 15.26 5.40 14.83
CA THR A 138 16.09 6.30 15.61
C THR A 138 16.96 7.12 14.66
N LEU A 139 16.68 8.42 14.57
CA LEU A 139 17.40 9.31 13.66
C LEU A 139 18.74 9.74 14.26
N SER A 140 19.81 9.67 13.46
CA SER A 140 21.07 10.33 13.81
C SER A 140 20.91 11.86 13.82
N GLU A 141 21.85 12.59 14.44
CA GLU A 141 21.82 14.06 14.42
C GLU A 141 21.90 14.64 13.00
N ALA A 142 22.67 13.98 12.11
CA ALA A 142 22.74 14.36 10.70
C ALA A 142 21.40 14.16 9.98
N GLU A 143 20.73 13.03 10.22
CA GLU A 143 19.40 12.77 9.67
C GLU A 143 18.37 13.75 10.21
N LYS A 144 18.41 14.11 11.50
CA LYS A 144 17.51 15.11 12.08
C LYS A 144 17.69 16.47 11.40
N GLU A 145 18.92 16.93 11.24
CA GLU A 145 19.22 18.20 10.58
C GLU A 145 18.76 18.20 9.12
N ALA A 146 19.14 17.17 8.36
CA ALA A 146 18.78 17.06 6.95
C ALA A 146 17.27 16.95 6.73
N LEU A 147 16.59 16.08 7.50
CA LEU A 147 15.16 15.85 7.40
C LEU A 147 14.35 17.09 7.78
N ARG A 148 14.76 17.81 8.84
CA ARG A 148 14.17 19.09 9.19
C ARG A 148 14.29 20.07 8.04
N ALA A 149 15.50 20.24 7.53
CA ALA A 149 15.79 21.21 6.51
C ALA A 149 15.13 20.85 5.15
N TYR A 150 14.88 19.57 4.89
CA TYR A 150 14.12 19.09 3.74
C TYR A 150 12.63 19.45 3.85
N LEU A 151 12.01 19.12 4.98
CA LEU A 151 10.59 19.39 5.24
C LEU A 151 10.31 20.89 5.33
N ASP A 152 11.19 21.68 5.95
CA ASP A 152 11.07 23.14 6.04
C ASP A 152 11.13 23.81 4.66
N ARG A 153 11.84 23.21 3.70
CA ARG A 153 11.99 23.70 2.31
C ARG A 153 10.88 23.29 1.34
N GLY A 154 9.92 22.46 1.77
CA GLY A 154 8.83 22.03 0.90
C GLY A 154 8.82 20.53 0.57
N GLY A 155 9.82 19.77 1.02
CA GLY A 155 9.87 18.32 0.78
C GLY A 155 8.65 17.57 1.32
N PHE A 156 8.23 16.51 0.64
CA PHE A 156 7.10 15.68 1.02
C PHE A 156 7.55 14.24 1.27
N ILE A 157 7.11 13.64 2.38
CA ILE A 157 7.43 12.25 2.72
C ILE A 157 6.15 11.46 2.82
N TYR A 158 6.08 10.36 2.08
CA TYR A 158 5.04 9.36 2.24
C TYR A 158 5.62 8.09 2.86
N ILE A 159 5.10 7.72 4.03
CA ILE A 159 5.47 6.53 4.79
C ILE A 159 4.35 5.50 4.64
N ASP A 160 4.57 4.52 3.76
CA ASP A 160 3.68 3.39 3.58
C ASP A 160 3.85 2.37 4.72
N ALA A 161 2.76 1.74 5.16
CA ALA A 161 2.70 0.93 6.38
C ALA A 161 3.18 1.65 7.68
N GLY A 162 3.26 2.99 7.68
CA GLY A 162 3.57 3.79 8.88
C GLY A 162 2.47 3.81 9.94
N ILE A 163 1.30 3.26 9.61
CA ILE A 163 0.22 2.96 10.54
C ILE A 163 0.09 1.45 10.64
N THR A 164 0.52 0.90 11.78
CA THR A 164 0.44 -0.54 12.05
C THR A 164 0.05 -0.76 13.51
N PRO A 165 -1.14 -1.35 13.80
CA PRO A 165 -1.55 -1.63 15.17
C PRO A 165 -0.65 -2.64 15.85
N SER A 166 -0.62 -2.58 17.18
CA SER A 166 0.30 -3.33 18.02
C SER A 166 0.35 -4.82 17.72
N PHE A 167 -0.80 -5.46 17.46
CA PHE A 167 -0.83 -6.89 17.14
C PHE A 167 -0.18 -7.25 15.80
N LEU A 168 0.03 -6.30 14.88
CA LEU A 168 0.71 -6.52 13.60
C LEU A 168 2.21 -6.14 13.66
N ARG A 169 2.72 -5.70 14.81
CA ARG A 169 4.12 -5.21 14.91
C ARG A 169 5.13 -6.26 15.35
N ASP A 170 4.67 -7.39 15.89
CA ASP A 170 5.56 -8.47 16.36
C ASP A 170 6.38 -9.09 15.20
N SER A 171 5.87 -8.98 13.97
CA SER A 171 6.59 -9.32 12.75
C SER A 171 6.32 -8.27 11.68
N ALA A 172 7.38 -7.76 11.06
CA ALA A 172 7.26 -6.81 9.95
C ALA A 172 6.35 -7.37 8.83
N GLN A 173 6.39 -8.68 8.59
CA GLN A 173 5.55 -9.33 7.57
C GLN A 173 4.05 -9.14 7.84
N TYR A 174 3.61 -9.06 9.09
CA TYR A 174 2.19 -8.86 9.43
C TYR A 174 1.72 -7.46 9.06
N GLY A 175 2.47 -6.42 9.42
CA GLY A 175 2.19 -5.03 9.01
C GLY A 175 2.27 -4.81 7.49
N GLN A 176 3.03 -5.63 6.78
CA GLN A 176 3.10 -5.60 5.32
C GLN A 176 1.93 -6.36 4.66
N SER A 177 1.45 -7.45 5.23
CA SER A 177 0.41 -8.28 4.62
C SER A 177 -1.02 -7.94 5.06
N HIS A 178 -1.19 -7.17 6.15
CA HIS A 178 -2.48 -6.86 6.72
C HIS A 178 -2.64 -5.35 6.92
N SER A 179 -3.43 -4.72 6.08
CA SER A 179 -3.88 -3.36 6.36
C SER A 179 -4.91 -3.35 7.48
N PHE A 180 -4.72 -2.46 8.45
CA PHE A 180 -5.68 -2.22 9.53
C PHE A 180 -5.76 -0.72 9.82
N ALA A 181 -6.96 -0.26 10.12
CA ALA A 181 -7.25 1.13 10.42
C ALA A 181 -6.88 1.46 11.87
N GLU A 182 -5.84 2.27 12.06
CA GLU A 182 -5.52 2.89 13.35
C GLU A 182 -5.23 4.38 13.15
N TRP A 183 -5.80 5.25 13.99
CA TRP A 183 -5.61 6.70 13.88
C TRP A 183 -4.45 7.20 14.73
N ARG A 184 -3.33 6.47 14.64
CA ARG A 184 -2.04 6.77 15.23
C ARG A 184 -0.94 6.18 14.35
N VAL A 185 0.18 6.87 14.26
CA VAL A 185 1.40 6.30 13.67
C VAL A 185 2.05 5.31 14.65
N THR A 186 3.00 4.50 14.18
CA THR A 186 3.79 3.68 15.10
C THR A 186 4.56 4.55 16.11
N PRO A 187 4.80 4.06 17.34
CA PRO A 187 5.55 4.81 18.35
C PRO A 187 6.93 5.28 17.87
N GLU A 188 7.59 4.48 17.03
CA GLU A 188 8.90 4.78 16.47
C GLU A 188 8.85 5.98 15.51
N LEU A 189 7.79 6.10 14.70
CA LEU A 189 7.56 7.29 13.87
C LEU A 189 7.19 8.51 14.72
N GLU A 190 6.37 8.32 15.75
CA GLU A 190 6.00 9.39 16.68
C GLU A 190 7.26 9.96 17.35
N GLU A 191 8.17 9.11 17.84
CA GLU A 191 9.45 9.50 18.43
C GLU A 191 10.40 10.16 17.40
N ALA A 192 10.58 9.55 16.23
CA ALA A 192 11.46 10.06 15.19
C ALA A 192 11.12 11.51 14.80
N PHE A 193 9.84 11.78 14.49
CA PHE A 193 9.42 13.12 14.09
C PHE A 193 9.28 14.10 15.26
N SER A 194 8.96 13.63 16.47
CA SER A 194 9.00 14.49 17.67
C SER A 194 10.42 14.95 18.01
N SER A 195 11.43 14.13 17.69
CA SER A 195 12.84 14.50 17.88
C SER A 195 13.28 15.66 16.96
N ILE A 196 12.57 15.87 15.85
CA ILE A 196 12.83 16.96 14.89
C ILE A 196 11.91 18.15 15.16
N TYR A 197 10.63 17.89 15.47
CA TYR A 197 9.61 18.91 15.72
C TYR A 197 8.89 18.64 17.04
N PRO A 198 9.47 19.04 18.19
CA PRO A 198 8.89 18.75 19.51
C PRO A 198 7.48 19.33 19.74
N ASP A 199 7.14 20.41 19.03
CA ASP A 199 5.85 21.10 19.13
C ASP A 199 4.83 20.67 18.06
N LYS A 200 5.13 19.62 17.28
CA LYS A 200 4.25 19.10 16.23
C LYS A 200 3.91 17.64 16.51
N ALA A 201 2.72 17.23 16.08
CA ALA A 201 2.26 15.86 16.19
C ALA A 201 1.61 15.41 14.87
N PHE A 202 1.62 14.11 14.63
CA PHE A 202 0.79 13.53 13.59
C PHE A 202 -0.67 13.65 13.99
N LEU A 203 -1.49 14.20 13.11
CA LEU A 203 -2.93 14.34 13.31
C LEU A 203 -3.70 13.54 12.25
N PRO A 204 -4.88 13.00 12.58
CA PRO A 204 -5.79 12.44 11.60
C PRO A 204 -6.02 13.41 10.43
N LEU A 205 -5.80 12.96 9.20
CA LEU A 205 -6.26 13.70 8.02
C LEU A 205 -7.78 13.55 7.93
N PRO A 206 -8.54 14.65 7.97
CA PRO A 206 -9.96 14.56 7.75
C PRO A 206 -10.22 14.10 6.32
N ARG A 207 -11.28 13.33 6.09
CA ARG A 207 -11.68 12.88 4.74
C ARG A 207 -11.99 14.02 3.78
N SER A 208 -12.30 15.19 4.32
CA SER A 208 -12.46 16.42 3.56
C SER A 208 -11.13 17.01 3.06
N HIS A 209 -9.99 16.43 3.38
CA HIS A 209 -8.69 16.89 2.93
C HIS A 209 -8.57 16.79 1.39
N PRO A 210 -8.00 17.81 0.69
CA PRO A 210 -7.89 17.82 -0.77
C PRO A 210 -7.12 16.63 -1.36
N LEU A 211 -6.20 16.04 -0.59
CA LEU A 211 -5.43 14.85 -1.00
C LEU A 211 -6.33 13.75 -1.56
N PHE A 212 -7.46 13.43 -0.91
CA PHE A 212 -8.33 12.33 -1.32
C PHE A 212 -9.14 12.61 -2.59
N ARG A 213 -8.97 13.78 -3.21
CA ARG A 213 -9.64 14.17 -4.46
C ARG A 213 -8.73 14.93 -5.42
N ALA A 214 -7.42 14.82 -5.25
CA ALA A 214 -6.45 15.60 -6.04
C ALA A 214 -6.51 15.26 -7.54
N PHE A 215 -6.82 14.00 -7.88
CA PHE A 215 -7.00 13.54 -9.25
C PHE A 215 -8.28 12.71 -9.40
N TYR A 216 -8.38 11.58 -8.70
CA TYR A 216 -9.58 10.77 -8.62
C TYR A 216 -10.48 11.23 -7.49
N SER A 217 -11.78 11.30 -7.73
CA SER A 217 -12.80 11.59 -6.70
C SER A 217 -13.73 10.40 -6.54
N GLY A 218 -13.97 9.98 -5.29
CA GLY A 218 -14.85 8.85 -5.00
C GLY A 218 -14.13 7.51 -4.95
N LEU A 219 -14.91 6.44 -5.04
CA LEU A 219 -14.42 5.07 -5.12
C LEU A 219 -14.29 4.62 -6.60
N PRO A 220 -13.44 3.62 -6.89
CA PRO A 220 -13.58 2.82 -8.11
C PRO A 220 -14.97 2.20 -8.23
N ASP A 221 -15.29 1.63 -9.40
CA ASP A 221 -16.56 0.94 -9.61
C ASP A 221 -16.71 -0.27 -8.66
N ALA A 222 -17.56 -0.11 -7.65
CA ALA A 222 -17.89 -1.14 -6.67
C ALA A 222 -19.08 -2.03 -7.11
N SER A 223 -19.67 -1.81 -8.29
CA SER A 223 -20.82 -2.59 -8.77
C SER A 223 -20.49 -4.06 -9.02
N VAL A 224 -19.21 -4.38 -9.24
CA VAL A 224 -18.70 -5.74 -9.43
C VAL A 224 -18.53 -6.53 -8.13
N LEU A 225 -18.60 -5.86 -6.98
CA LEU A 225 -18.41 -6.51 -5.68
C LEU A 225 -19.68 -7.23 -5.20
N PRO A 226 -19.55 -8.34 -4.45
CA PRO A 226 -20.67 -8.94 -3.72
C PRO A 226 -21.33 -7.93 -2.78
N ASP A 227 -22.66 -8.03 -2.57
CA ASP A 227 -23.45 -7.06 -1.80
C ASP A 227 -22.82 -6.70 -0.45
N THR A 228 -22.50 -7.70 0.38
CA THR A 228 -21.88 -7.50 1.70
C THR A 228 -20.56 -6.72 1.62
N VAL A 229 -19.74 -7.01 0.61
CA VAL A 229 -18.44 -6.36 0.43
C VAL A 229 -18.61 -4.95 -0.13
N ARG A 230 -19.53 -4.78 -1.09
CA ARG A 230 -19.91 -3.47 -1.62
C ARG A 230 -20.45 -2.57 -0.51
N ASP A 231 -21.36 -3.05 0.33
CA ASP A 231 -21.95 -2.27 1.41
C ASP A 231 -20.88 -1.83 2.41
N TYR A 232 -19.98 -2.74 2.79
CA TYR A 232 -18.82 -2.38 3.61
C TYR A 232 -17.94 -1.34 2.91
N VAL A 233 -17.63 -1.51 1.63
CA VAL A 233 -16.78 -0.57 0.90
C VAL A 233 -17.44 0.81 0.78
N VAL A 234 -18.72 0.87 0.45
CA VAL A 234 -19.48 2.11 0.18
C VAL A 234 -19.90 2.85 1.43
N ASN A 235 -20.09 2.15 2.56
CA ASN A 235 -20.54 2.74 3.82
C ASN A 235 -19.44 2.80 4.90
N GLU A 236 -18.56 1.80 4.94
CA GLU A 236 -17.47 1.69 5.91
C GLU A 236 -16.07 1.95 5.33
N LYS A 237 -15.83 1.92 4.01
CA LYS A 237 -14.55 2.40 3.40
C LYS A 237 -14.68 3.78 2.74
N TRP A 238 -15.86 4.19 2.32
CA TRP A 238 -16.21 5.52 1.81
C TRP A 238 -17.63 5.91 2.25
N PRO A 239 -18.15 7.14 2.04
CA PRO A 239 -17.38 8.38 2.15
C PRO A 239 -16.85 8.60 3.59
N GLN A 240 -17.23 7.77 4.55
CA GLN A 240 -16.87 7.86 5.97
C GLN A 240 -15.86 6.81 6.42
N GLY A 241 -15.17 6.16 5.48
CA GLY A 241 -14.54 4.90 5.82
C GLY A 241 -13.05 4.87 6.13
N THR A 242 -12.62 3.65 6.46
CA THR A 242 -11.59 3.31 7.45
C THR A 242 -10.14 3.35 6.98
N TYR A 243 -9.78 4.01 5.88
CA TYR A 243 -8.34 4.11 5.56
C TYR A 243 -7.72 5.26 6.36
N ALA A 244 -7.12 4.90 7.49
CA ALA A 244 -6.46 5.85 8.34
C ALA A 244 -5.34 6.57 7.57
N ALA A 245 -5.27 7.87 7.76
CA ALA A 245 -4.21 8.71 7.24
C ALA A 245 -3.81 9.67 8.34
N MET A 246 -2.54 9.67 8.68
CA MET A 246 -1.97 10.51 9.73
C MET A 246 -0.96 11.46 9.09
N GLY A 247 -1.07 12.75 9.41
CA GLY A 247 -0.29 13.80 8.77
C GLY A 247 0.47 14.66 9.75
N LEU A 248 1.72 14.96 9.43
CA LEU A 248 2.50 16.00 10.09
C LEU A 248 2.45 17.28 9.24
N THR A 249 1.99 18.39 9.84
CA THR A 249 1.93 19.69 9.16
C THR A 249 3.16 20.55 9.47
N VAL A 250 3.91 20.92 8.43
CA VAL A 250 5.06 21.82 8.52
C VAL A 250 4.78 23.05 7.66
N ASN A 251 5.00 24.26 8.21
CA ASN A 251 4.76 25.54 7.51
C ASN A 251 3.37 25.66 6.85
N GLY A 252 2.33 25.12 7.51
CA GLY A 252 0.94 25.23 7.06
C GLY A 252 0.51 24.23 5.98
N ARG A 253 1.40 23.32 5.54
CA ARG A 253 1.10 22.26 4.56
C ARG A 253 1.31 20.87 5.16
N LEU A 254 0.62 19.88 4.61
CA LEU A 254 0.94 18.48 4.87
C LEU A 254 2.34 18.17 4.33
N ALA A 255 3.26 17.78 5.20
CA ALA A 255 4.66 17.53 4.85
C ALA A 255 5.07 16.06 4.99
N VAL A 256 4.43 15.34 5.92
CA VAL A 256 4.62 13.89 6.10
C VAL A 256 3.26 13.23 6.17
N LEU A 257 3.07 12.19 5.38
CA LEU A 257 1.88 11.35 5.37
C LEU A 257 2.27 9.93 5.78
N ALA A 258 1.56 9.36 6.75
CA ALA A 258 1.65 7.95 7.10
C ALA A 258 0.29 7.29 6.90
N MET A 259 0.27 6.11 6.31
CA MET A 259 -0.93 5.30 6.08
C MET A 259 -0.65 3.81 6.38
N PRO A 260 -1.68 2.95 6.52
CA PRO A 260 -1.49 1.50 6.52
C PRO A 260 -0.89 1.05 5.19
N ILE A 261 -0.50 -0.22 5.05
CA ILE A 261 0.07 -0.70 3.79
C ILE A 261 -0.85 -0.45 2.58
N LEU A 262 -0.34 0.23 1.56
CA LEU A 262 -0.93 0.40 0.23
C LEU A 262 -0.10 -0.29 -0.87
N ALA A 263 1.22 -0.41 -0.73
CA ALA A 263 2.09 -0.95 -1.79
C ALA A 263 1.76 -2.38 -2.20
N MET A 264 1.09 -3.15 -1.32
CA MET A 264 0.50 -4.43 -1.68
C MET A 264 -0.45 -4.34 -2.89
N GLY A 265 -1.05 -3.18 -3.12
CA GLY A 265 -1.99 -2.89 -4.18
C GLY A 265 -1.41 -2.40 -5.50
N TRP A 266 -0.11 -2.10 -5.59
CA TRP A 266 0.45 -1.43 -6.78
C TRP A 266 1.22 -2.34 -7.72
N GLY A 267 1.82 -3.42 -7.20
CA GLY A 267 2.76 -4.24 -7.97
C GLY A 267 2.13 -4.93 -9.19
N LYS A 268 2.75 -4.73 -10.34
CA LYS A 268 2.45 -5.46 -11.59
C LYS A 268 3.72 -6.12 -12.11
N ASN A 269 3.60 -7.33 -12.64
CA ASN A 269 4.71 -8.01 -13.34
C ASN A 269 4.90 -7.46 -14.76
N ASP A 270 5.92 -7.94 -15.47
CA ASP A 270 6.24 -7.53 -16.85
C ASP A 270 5.10 -7.76 -17.86
N PHE A 271 4.12 -8.62 -17.53
CA PHE A 271 2.93 -8.87 -18.34
C PHE A 271 1.73 -7.99 -17.96
N GLY A 272 1.92 -7.05 -17.02
CA GLY A 272 0.88 -6.17 -16.51
C GLY A 272 -0.10 -6.83 -15.55
N GLN A 273 0.18 -8.04 -15.07
CA GLN A 273 -0.67 -8.74 -14.11
C GLN A 273 -0.30 -8.36 -12.68
N TRP A 274 -1.29 -8.25 -11.80
CA TRP A 274 -1.08 -7.99 -10.38
C TRP A 274 -0.19 -9.05 -9.74
N THR A 275 0.77 -8.63 -8.91
CA THR A 275 1.71 -9.54 -8.24
C THR A 275 1.19 -10.06 -6.89
N THR A 276 0.10 -9.50 -6.39
CA THR A 276 -0.53 -9.90 -5.13
C THR A 276 -1.99 -10.29 -5.37
N PHE A 277 -2.57 -10.96 -4.38
CA PHE A 277 -3.99 -11.28 -4.35
C PHE A 277 -4.56 -10.78 -3.01
N ILE A 278 -5.47 -9.81 -3.09
CA ILE A 278 -5.91 -9.02 -1.94
C ILE A 278 -7.35 -9.36 -1.60
N GLY A 279 -7.58 -9.77 -0.36
CA GLY A 279 -8.92 -9.92 0.21
C GLY A 279 -9.33 -8.73 1.06
N PHE A 280 -10.62 -8.66 1.38
CA PHE A 280 -11.14 -7.70 2.34
C PHE A 280 -11.54 -8.36 3.64
N ARG A 281 -11.19 -7.68 4.73
CA ARG A 281 -11.63 -8.01 6.07
C ARG A 281 -12.77 -7.05 6.45
N ILE A 282 -13.90 -7.61 6.84
CA ILE A 282 -15.14 -6.88 7.16
C ILE A 282 -15.53 -7.16 8.61
N ARG A 283 -15.98 -6.13 9.33
CA ARG A 283 -16.56 -6.27 10.67
C ARG A 283 -18.05 -6.52 10.55
N GLU A 284 -18.49 -7.73 10.86
CA GLU A 284 -19.89 -8.11 10.76
C GLU A 284 -20.56 -8.18 12.13
N GLY A 285 -21.77 -7.62 12.19
CA GLY A 285 -22.73 -7.84 13.27
C GLY A 285 -23.82 -8.81 12.81
N ALA A 286 -24.49 -9.45 13.76
CA ALA A 286 -25.73 -10.18 13.53
C ALA A 286 -26.64 -10.05 14.76
N GLU A 287 -27.95 -10.24 14.57
CA GLU A 287 -28.89 -10.24 15.70
C GLU A 287 -28.49 -11.31 16.73
N GLY A 288 -28.42 -10.93 18.00
CA GLY A 288 -27.97 -11.82 19.08
C GLY A 288 -26.46 -12.07 19.13
N LEU A 289 -25.66 -11.49 18.22
CA LEU A 289 -24.22 -11.72 18.19
C LEU A 289 -23.51 -11.07 19.37
N SER A 290 -23.90 -9.85 19.75
CA SER A 290 -23.28 -9.12 20.86
C SER A 290 -23.45 -9.87 22.17
N GLU A 291 -24.65 -10.37 22.45
CA GLU A 291 -24.96 -11.16 23.64
C GLU A 291 -24.13 -12.45 23.65
N ARG A 292 -24.13 -13.18 22.53
CA ARG A 292 -23.40 -14.45 22.40
C ARG A 292 -21.89 -14.29 22.52
N LEU A 293 -21.32 -13.24 21.94
CA LEU A 293 -19.90 -12.98 22.06
C LEU A 293 -19.56 -12.55 23.47
N SER A 294 -20.31 -11.62 24.08
CA SER A 294 -20.03 -11.12 25.44
C SER A 294 -19.96 -12.20 26.52
N GLU A 295 -20.69 -13.31 26.34
CA GLU A 295 -20.70 -14.46 27.24
C GLU A 295 -19.67 -15.55 26.86
N ALA A 296 -19.06 -15.46 25.68
CA ALA A 296 -18.08 -16.43 25.20
C ALA A 296 -16.74 -16.29 25.94
N ALA A 297 -16.12 -17.42 26.29
CA ALA A 297 -14.76 -17.42 26.79
C ALA A 297 -13.78 -17.10 25.65
N TYR A 298 -13.17 -15.91 25.67
CA TYR A 298 -12.15 -15.54 24.69
C TYR A 298 -10.82 -16.20 25.03
N THR A 299 -10.32 -17.02 24.11
CA THR A 299 -8.92 -17.49 24.13
C THR A 299 -8.13 -16.63 23.15
N GLY A 300 -7.11 -15.91 23.63
CA GLY A 300 -6.25 -15.05 22.78
C GLY A 300 -5.84 -13.76 23.48
N THR A 301 -4.84 -13.08 22.92
CA THR A 301 -4.40 -11.77 23.40
C THR A 301 -5.33 -10.69 22.83
N SER A 302 -5.70 -9.71 23.65
CA SER A 302 -6.44 -8.53 23.21
C SER A 302 -5.52 -7.31 23.07
N TYR A 303 -5.83 -6.45 22.11
CA TYR A 303 -5.05 -5.26 21.78
C TYR A 303 -5.99 -4.07 21.62
N GLU A 304 -5.59 -2.91 22.12
CA GLU A 304 -6.33 -1.67 21.89
C GLU A 304 -5.93 -1.06 20.54
N VAL A 305 -6.92 -0.65 19.76
CA VAL A 305 -6.72 0.10 18.52
C VAL A 305 -7.48 1.41 18.56
N THR A 306 -6.84 2.49 18.13
CA THR A 306 -7.40 3.84 18.16
C THR A 306 -8.29 4.10 16.96
N ARG A 307 -9.56 4.46 17.19
CA ARG A 307 -10.49 4.96 16.16
C ARG A 307 -10.21 6.43 15.82
N GLU A 308 -10.76 6.89 14.70
CA GLU A 308 -10.67 8.30 14.28
C GLU A 308 -11.17 9.30 15.33
N ASP A 309 -12.24 8.94 16.05
CA ASP A 309 -12.82 9.78 17.11
C ASP A 309 -12.05 9.70 18.45
N GLY A 310 -10.93 8.99 18.47
CA GLY A 310 -10.07 8.81 19.64
C GLY A 310 -10.51 7.70 20.60
N ARG A 311 -11.71 7.12 20.43
CA ARG A 311 -12.14 5.97 21.24
C ARG A 311 -11.35 4.71 20.86
N LYS A 312 -11.44 3.68 21.70
CA LYS A 312 -10.62 2.45 21.58
C LYS A 312 -11.48 1.24 21.26
N ASP A 313 -11.16 0.58 20.17
CA ASP A 313 -11.62 -0.78 19.89
C ASP A 313 -10.71 -1.76 20.66
N GLN A 314 -11.31 -2.77 21.31
CA GLN A 314 -10.56 -3.90 21.84
C GLN A 314 -10.60 -5.04 20.83
N ILE A 315 -9.47 -5.27 20.16
CA ILE A 315 -9.29 -6.28 19.12
C ILE A 315 -8.75 -7.56 19.74
N PHE A 316 -9.40 -8.67 19.44
CA PHE A 316 -8.97 -10.00 19.86
C PHE A 316 -8.46 -10.75 18.65
N THR A 317 -7.26 -11.33 18.75
CA THR A 317 -6.62 -12.04 17.65
C THR A 317 -6.62 -13.56 17.86
N GLN A 318 -6.63 -14.28 16.74
CA GLN A 318 -6.29 -15.70 16.64
C GLN A 318 -5.01 -15.86 15.81
N GLU A 319 -4.37 -17.02 15.89
CA GLU A 319 -3.27 -17.46 14.99
C GLU A 319 -2.26 -16.35 14.64
N GLU A 320 -1.53 -15.86 15.64
CA GLU A 320 -0.40 -14.91 15.48
C GLU A 320 -0.72 -13.69 14.59
N ALA A 321 -1.66 -12.85 15.05
CA ALA A 321 -2.00 -11.53 14.49
C ALA A 321 -3.17 -11.46 13.49
N MET A 322 -4.05 -12.46 13.46
CA MET A 322 -5.30 -12.41 12.70
C MET A 322 -6.47 -11.90 13.58
N PRO A 323 -7.01 -10.69 13.37
CA PRO A 323 -8.19 -10.23 14.10
C PRO A 323 -9.39 -11.16 13.91
N ALA A 324 -10.00 -11.59 15.01
CA ALA A 324 -11.17 -12.46 15.01
C ALA A 324 -12.42 -11.72 15.52
N TRP A 325 -12.29 -10.97 16.61
CA TRP A 325 -13.39 -10.23 17.23
C TRP A 325 -12.97 -8.81 17.55
N VAL A 326 -13.96 -7.91 17.62
CA VAL A 326 -13.80 -6.57 18.17
C VAL A 326 -14.91 -6.29 19.17
N HIS A 327 -14.53 -5.73 20.31
CA HIS A 327 -15.43 -5.06 21.22
C HIS A 327 -15.28 -3.55 21.05
N GLU A 328 -16.36 -2.91 20.63
CA GLU A 328 -16.38 -1.49 20.29
C GLU A 328 -16.71 -0.62 21.51
N PRO A 329 -16.34 0.67 21.49
CA PRO A 329 -16.54 1.57 22.64
C PRO A 329 -18.00 1.79 23.03
N ASP A 330 -18.95 1.50 22.14
CA ASP A 330 -20.39 1.56 22.36
C ASP A 330 -20.96 0.27 22.98
N GLY A 331 -20.12 -0.76 23.18
CA GLY A 331 -20.49 -2.05 23.76
C GLY A 331 -20.86 -3.12 22.71
N ASP A 332 -20.83 -2.77 21.42
CA ASP A 332 -21.12 -3.71 20.35
C ASP A 332 -19.97 -4.71 20.16
N TRP A 333 -20.31 -5.98 19.93
CA TRP A 333 -19.34 -6.98 19.51
C TRP A 333 -19.55 -7.36 18.06
N ARG A 334 -18.47 -7.32 17.28
CA ARG A 334 -18.47 -7.75 15.88
C ARG A 334 -17.39 -8.79 15.61
N VAL A 335 -17.62 -9.59 14.59
CA VAL A 335 -16.66 -10.60 14.09
C VAL A 335 -15.98 -10.09 12.85
N PHE A 336 -14.67 -10.33 12.73
CA PHE A 336 -13.95 -10.12 11.48
C PHE A 336 -14.16 -11.30 10.54
N ARG A 337 -14.69 -11.04 9.34
CA ARG A 337 -14.79 -12.01 8.24
C ARG A 337 -13.87 -11.61 7.10
N TYR A 338 -13.32 -12.61 6.43
CA TYR A 338 -12.34 -12.45 5.38
C TYR A 338 -12.90 -12.96 4.05
N TYR A 339 -12.89 -12.09 3.05
CA TYR A 339 -13.46 -12.32 1.73
C TYR A 339 -12.38 -12.25 0.66
N TYR A 340 -12.32 -13.29 -0.17
CA TYR A 340 -11.30 -13.47 -1.20
C TYR A 340 -11.98 -13.90 -2.49
N THR A 341 -12.04 -13.00 -3.47
CA THR A 341 -12.42 -13.29 -4.85
C THR A 341 -11.57 -12.45 -5.80
N GLN A 342 -11.56 -12.80 -7.08
CA GLN A 342 -10.83 -12.04 -8.09
C GLN A 342 -11.37 -10.60 -8.17
N GLU A 343 -12.69 -10.42 -8.13
CA GLU A 343 -13.36 -9.11 -8.19
C GLU A 343 -12.97 -8.23 -6.99
N ILE A 344 -12.85 -8.81 -5.79
CA ILE A 344 -12.40 -8.10 -4.59
C ILE A 344 -10.95 -7.66 -4.75
N SER A 345 -10.09 -8.56 -5.23
CA SER A 345 -8.67 -8.27 -5.45
C SER A 345 -8.48 -7.15 -6.48
N ASP A 346 -9.14 -7.25 -7.63
CA ASP A 346 -9.05 -6.25 -8.71
C ASP A 346 -9.58 -4.88 -8.27
N TYR A 347 -10.67 -4.87 -7.49
CA TYR A 347 -11.18 -3.64 -6.88
C TYR A 347 -10.17 -3.06 -5.89
N ALA A 348 -9.56 -3.88 -5.03
CA ALA A 348 -8.57 -3.44 -4.05
C ALA A 348 -7.35 -2.79 -4.73
N HIS A 349 -6.81 -3.43 -5.78
CA HIS A 349 -5.75 -2.86 -6.58
C HIS A 349 -6.13 -1.51 -7.20
N SER A 350 -7.33 -1.42 -7.78
CA SER A 350 -7.85 -0.17 -8.35
C SER A 350 -7.96 0.92 -7.29
N PHE A 351 -8.47 0.59 -6.11
CA PHE A 351 -8.63 1.52 -4.99
C PHE A 351 -7.27 2.03 -4.48
N TYR A 352 -6.31 1.14 -4.22
CA TYR A 352 -4.98 1.54 -3.72
C TYR A 352 -4.18 2.32 -4.78
N THR A 353 -4.35 1.98 -6.05
CA THR A 353 -3.72 2.73 -7.16
C THR A 353 -4.31 4.13 -7.27
N GLN A 354 -5.64 4.30 -7.23
CA GLN A 354 -6.27 5.63 -7.24
C GLN A 354 -5.81 6.50 -6.06
N LEU A 355 -5.70 5.91 -4.87
CA LEU A 355 -5.22 6.61 -3.69
C LEU A 355 -3.74 7.00 -3.82
N GLY A 356 -2.90 6.10 -4.35
CA GLY A 356 -1.50 6.40 -4.68
C GLY A 356 -1.39 7.57 -5.67
N VAL A 357 -2.15 7.55 -6.77
CA VAL A 357 -2.18 8.64 -7.75
C VAL A 357 -2.56 9.96 -7.09
N ASN A 358 -3.59 9.95 -6.25
CA ASN A 358 -4.03 11.12 -5.49
C ASN A 358 -2.93 11.68 -4.55
N ILE A 359 -2.19 10.82 -3.84
CA ILE A 359 -1.08 11.23 -2.97
C ILE A 359 0.01 11.94 -3.78
N PHE A 360 0.43 11.36 -4.90
CA PHE A 360 1.46 11.94 -5.76
C PHE A 360 0.99 13.26 -6.40
N VAL A 361 -0.18 13.28 -7.02
CA VAL A 361 -0.72 14.50 -7.63
C VAL A 361 -0.88 15.60 -6.59
N TYR A 362 -1.37 15.29 -5.38
CA TYR A 362 -1.44 16.25 -4.29
C TYR A 362 -0.05 16.82 -3.96
N ALA A 363 0.94 15.97 -3.71
CA ALA A 363 2.27 16.37 -3.29
C ALA A 363 3.00 17.23 -4.36
N TYR A 364 2.85 16.91 -5.64
CA TYR A 364 3.48 17.65 -6.75
C TYR A 364 2.72 18.94 -7.14
N THR A 365 1.55 19.20 -6.55
CA THR A 365 0.75 20.41 -6.83
C THR A 365 0.61 21.35 -5.63
N GLN A 366 1.32 21.08 -4.54
CA GLN A 366 1.34 21.95 -3.35
C GLN A 366 2.18 23.21 -3.50
#